data_AF-X1EWK0-F1
#
_entry.id   AF-X1EWK0-F1
#
_cell.length_a   1.000
_cell.length_b   1.000
_cell.length_c   1.000
_cell.angle_alpha   90.00
_cell.angle_beta   90.00
_cell.angle_gamma   90.00
#
_symmetry.space_group_name_H-M   'P 1'
#
loop_
_entity.id
_entity.type
_entity.pdbx_description
1 polymer ?
#
loop_
_entity_poly.entity_id
_entity_poly.type
_entity_poly.pdbx_seq_one_letter_code
_entity_poly.pdbx_strand_id
1 'polypeptide(L)'
;MRNKIVAGNWKMNKTLKEGIELANEVNNLVSKSNNKSVVVILGTPFIHLAEVNKIIDPKFISIAAQNCASEPGGAYTGEISAEMVQSTGAKYVIIGHSDNA
;
A
#
# COMPACT_ATOMS: atom_id res chain seq x y z
N MET A 1 -6.09 19.02 14.90
CA MET A 1 -6.78 17.73 15.10
C MET A 1 -6.01 16.64 14.35
N ARG A 2 -5.91 15.42 14.89
CA ARG A 2 -5.18 14.32 14.23
C ARG A 2 -6.04 13.72 13.11
N ASN A 3 -5.41 13.36 11.99
CA ASN A 3 -6.07 12.62 10.91
C ASN A 3 -6.46 11.22 11.41
N LYS A 4 -7.69 10.80 11.11
CA LYS A 4 -8.11 9.41 11.35
C LYS A 4 -7.59 8.54 10.20
N ILE A 5 -6.93 7.43 10.51
CA ILE A 5 -6.36 6.53 9.52
C ILE A 5 -6.93 5.13 9.76
N VAL A 6 -7.34 4.48 8.67
CA VAL A 6 -7.64 3.04 8.64
C VAL A 6 -6.67 2.42 7.64
N ALA A 7 -5.76 1.59 8.13
CA ALA A 7 -4.76 0.90 7.32
C ALA A 7 -5.04 -0.60 7.31
N GLY A 8 -5.25 -1.18 6.13
CA GLY A 8 -5.41 -2.62 5.94
C GLY A 8 -4.12 -3.25 5.46
N ASN A 9 -3.38 -3.93 6.35
CA ASN A 9 -2.21 -4.72 5.97
C ASN A 9 -2.66 -6.08 5.41
N TRP A 10 -2.45 -6.31 4.10
CA TRP A 10 -2.83 -7.56 3.43
C TRP A 10 -1.91 -8.73 3.79
N LYS A 11 -0.73 -8.46 4.38
CA LYS A 11 0.32 -9.46 4.63
C LYS A 11 0.65 -10.24 3.35
N MET A 12 1.14 -11.46 3.47
CA MET A 12 1.43 -12.37 2.36
C MET A 12 0.16 -13.07 1.83
N ASN A 13 -0.80 -12.30 1.32
CA ASN A 13 -2.03 -12.81 0.73
C ASN A 13 -2.27 -12.22 -0.66
N LYS A 14 -3.10 -12.93 -1.44
CA LYS A 14 -3.58 -12.56 -2.78
C LYS A 14 -2.51 -12.66 -3.86
N THR A 15 -2.87 -13.30 -4.96
CA THR A 15 -2.20 -13.15 -6.24
C THR A 15 -2.41 -11.73 -6.79
N LEU A 16 -1.68 -11.34 -7.85
CA LEU A 16 -1.83 -10.02 -8.45
C LEU A 16 -3.29 -9.73 -8.85
N LYS A 17 -3.93 -10.69 -9.52
CA LYS A 17 -5.33 -10.58 -9.97
C LYS A 17 -6.29 -10.37 -8.80
N GLU A 18 -6.20 -11.22 -7.77
CA GLU A 18 -7.09 -11.12 -6.60
C GLU A 18 -6.86 -9.81 -5.82
N GLY A 19 -5.62 -9.31 -5.80
CA GLY A 19 -5.29 -8.01 -5.19
C GLY A 19 -5.92 -6.83 -5.94
N ILE A 20 -5.90 -6.88 -7.28
CA ILE A 20 -6.57 -5.88 -8.14
C ILE A 20 -8.09 -5.92 -7.93
N GLU A 21 -8.68 -7.10 -7.86
CA GLU A 21 -10.12 -7.28 -7.58
C GLU A 21 -10.50 -6.67 -6.23
N LEU A 22 -9.77 -7.02 -5.17
CA LEU A 22 -9.99 -6.47 -3.83
C LEU A 22 -9.82 -4.95 -3.78
N ALA A 23 -8.79 -4.41 -4.45
CA ALA A 23 -8.57 -2.96 -4.50
C ALA A 23 -9.74 -2.22 -5.18
N ASN A 24 -10.29 -2.77 -6.27
CA ASN A 24 -11.46 -2.21 -6.94
C ASN A 24 -12.70 -2.21 -6.05
N GLU A 25 -12.94 -3.31 -5.32
CA GLU A 25 -14.04 -3.40 -4.36
C GLU A 25 -13.94 -2.32 -3.27
N VAL A 26 -12.75 -2.19 -2.66
CA VAL A 26 -12.51 -1.17 -1.63
C VAL A 26 -12.63 0.23 -2.22
N ASN A 27 -12.07 0.49 -3.40
CA ASN A 27 -12.18 1.79 -4.08
C ASN A 27 -13.63 2.21 -4.29
N ASN A 28 -14.48 1.28 -4.74
CA ASN A 28 -15.90 1.53 -4.95
C ASN A 28 -16.63 1.84 -3.64
N LEU A 29 -16.35 1.10 -2.56
CA LEU A 29 -17.00 1.31 -1.26
C LEU A 29 -16.58 2.65 -0.63
N VAL A 30 -15.29 2.96 -0.64
CA VAL A 30 -14.77 4.19 -0.04
C VAL A 30 -15.24 5.41 -0.85
N SER A 31 -15.19 5.35 -2.18
CA SER A 31 -15.68 6.44 -3.04
C SER A 31 -17.17 6.70 -2.83
N LYS A 32 -18.00 5.66 -2.71
CA LYS A 32 -19.43 5.79 -2.40
C LYS A 32 -19.68 6.43 -1.04
N SER A 33 -18.84 6.18 -0.04
CA SER A 33 -18.96 6.81 1.28
C SER A 33 -18.70 8.33 1.23
N ASN A 34 -17.88 8.78 0.26
CA ASN A 34 -17.40 10.16 0.11
C ASN A 34 -16.88 10.78 1.43
N ASN A 35 -16.41 9.94 2.36
CA ASN A 35 -15.97 10.39 3.67
C ASN A 35 -14.51 10.84 3.63
N LYS A 36 -14.30 12.15 3.58
CA LYS A 36 -12.95 12.76 3.54
C LYS A 36 -12.30 12.94 4.91
N SER A 37 -12.97 12.55 6.00
CA SER A 37 -12.45 12.68 7.36
C SER A 37 -11.55 11.52 7.79
N VAL A 38 -11.47 10.46 6.98
CA VAL A 38 -10.66 9.27 7.23
C VAL A 38 -9.77 9.01 6.02
N VAL A 39 -8.50 8.75 6.27
CA VAL A 39 -7.54 8.31 5.26
C VAL A 39 -7.54 6.77 5.24
N VAL A 40 -7.84 6.17 4.09
CA VAL A 40 -7.76 4.72 3.90
C VAL A 40 -6.41 4.38 3.27
N ILE A 41 -5.70 3.41 3.85
CA ILE A 41 -4.39 2.95 3.37
C ILE A 41 -4.41 1.45 3.11
N LEU A 42 -4.03 1.02 1.90
CA LEU A 42 -3.89 -0.38 1.54
C LEU A 42 -2.42 -0.80 1.62
N GLY A 43 -2.07 -1.62 2.60
CA GLY A 43 -0.74 -2.20 2.74
C GLY A 43 -0.63 -3.48 1.92
N THR A 44 -0.11 -3.42 0.71
CA THR A 44 -0.13 -4.55 -0.24
C THR A 44 1.25 -5.21 -0.36
N PRO A 45 1.33 -6.50 -0.74
CA PRO A 45 2.58 -7.10 -1.19
C PRO A 45 3.22 -6.26 -2.32
N PHE A 46 4.55 -6.30 -2.42
CA PHE A 46 5.30 -5.49 -3.39
C PHE A 46 4.82 -5.68 -4.82
N ILE A 47 4.43 -6.91 -5.19
CA ILE A 47 3.96 -7.26 -6.54
C ILE A 47 2.69 -6.52 -6.96
N HIS A 48 1.93 -5.96 -6.01
CA HIS A 48 0.66 -5.27 -6.28
C HIS A 48 0.78 -3.76 -6.39
N LEU A 49 1.84 -3.16 -5.84
CA LEU A 49 1.89 -1.72 -5.55
C LEU A 49 1.57 -0.85 -6.77
N ALA A 50 2.27 -1.08 -7.89
CA ALA A 50 2.13 -0.28 -9.09
C ALA A 50 0.75 -0.43 -9.75
N GLU A 51 0.21 -1.66 -9.82
CA GLU A 51 -1.09 -1.91 -10.45
C GLU A 51 -2.25 -1.42 -9.58
N VAL A 52 -2.19 -1.62 -8.27
CA VAL A 52 -3.20 -1.10 -7.34
C VAL A 52 -3.22 0.43 -7.39
N ASN A 53 -2.06 1.09 -7.47
CA ASN A 53 -2.00 2.55 -7.56
C ASN A 53 -2.74 3.11 -8.79
N LYS A 54 -2.75 2.38 -9.92
CA LYS A 54 -3.39 2.83 -11.17
C LYS A 54 -4.92 2.85 -11.08
N ILE A 55 -5.50 2.02 -10.23
CA ILE A 55 -6.96 1.77 -10.22
C ILE A 55 -7.71 2.44 -9.06
N ILE A 56 -7.00 2.83 -7.99
CA ILE A 56 -7.62 3.50 -6.84
C ILE A 56 -7.78 5.01 -7.09
N ASP A 57 -8.79 5.63 -6.46
CA ASP A 57 -8.90 7.09 -6.43
C ASP A 57 -7.99 7.67 -5.32
N PRO A 58 -6.91 8.40 -5.67
CA PRO A 58 -5.98 8.95 -4.70
C PRO A 58 -6.59 10.04 -3.79
N LYS A 59 -7.82 10.50 -4.07
CA LYS A 59 -8.58 11.39 -3.17
C LYS A 59 -9.04 10.69 -1.90
N PHE A 60 -9.21 9.37 -1.96
CA PHE A 60 -9.80 8.58 -0.88
C PHE A 60 -8.86 7.51 -0.33
N ILE A 61 -8.02 6.93 -1.19
CA ILE A 61 -7.16 5.80 -0.84
C ILE A 61 -5.70 6.16 -1.11
N SER A 62 -4.82 5.71 -0.23
CA SER A 62 -3.38 5.64 -0.47
C SER A 62 -2.90 4.20 -0.38
N ILE A 63 -1.75 3.89 -0.95
CA ILE A 63 -1.12 2.57 -0.80
C ILE A 63 0.12 2.66 0.07
N ALA A 64 0.44 1.54 0.71
CA ALA A 64 1.64 1.32 1.48
C ALA A 64 2.35 0.04 1.05
N ALA A 65 3.68 0.06 1.02
CA ALA A 65 4.46 -1.17 1.06
C ALA A 65 4.45 -1.76 2.47
N GLN A 66 4.67 -3.07 2.58
CA GLN A 66 4.71 -3.79 3.86
C GLN A 66 6.09 -3.82 4.52
N ASN A 67 7.13 -3.38 3.81
CA ASN A 67 8.49 -3.16 4.30
C ASN A 67 9.26 -2.25 3.31
N CYS A 68 10.44 -1.77 3.70
CA CYS A 68 11.47 -1.30 2.77
C CYS A 68 12.86 -1.44 3.42
N ALA A 69 13.90 -1.51 2.59
CA ALA A 69 15.28 -1.53 3.03
C ALA A 69 15.68 -0.21 3.71
N SER A 70 16.67 -0.29 4.59
CA SER A 70 17.29 0.90 5.20
C SER A 70 18.26 1.59 4.25
N GLU A 71 18.75 0.84 3.27
CA GLU A 71 19.72 1.23 2.28
C GLU A 71 19.03 1.88 1.07
N PRO A 72 19.62 2.94 0.48
CA PRO A 72 19.05 3.61 -0.68
C PRO A 72 19.02 2.72 -1.94
N GLY A 73 19.92 1.74 -2.01
CA GLY A 73 20.07 0.77 -3.11
C GLY A 73 21.46 0.12 -3.06
N GLY A 74 21.69 -0.92 -3.86
CA GLY A 74 22.99 -1.59 -3.94
C GLY A 74 22.88 -3.11 -4.10
N ALA A 75 23.94 -3.82 -3.67
CA ALA A 75 24.05 -5.28 -3.76
C ALA A 75 23.25 -6.00 -2.65
N TYR A 76 21.94 -5.73 -2.57
CA TYR A 76 21.01 -6.26 -1.58
C TYR A 76 19.93 -7.10 -2.28
N THR A 77 20.28 -8.31 -2.71
CA THR A 77 19.37 -9.18 -3.47
C THR A 77 18.11 -9.51 -2.67
N GLY A 78 16.94 -9.20 -3.25
CA GLY A 78 15.63 -9.45 -2.64
C GLY A 78 15.05 -8.25 -1.88
N GLU A 79 15.86 -7.25 -1.58
CA GLU A 79 15.44 -6.04 -0.87
C GLU A 79 14.82 -4.99 -1.81
N ILE A 80 13.93 -4.17 -1.26
CA ILE A 80 13.26 -3.08 -1.98
C ILE A 80 13.57 -1.76 -1.28
N SER A 81 14.23 -0.83 -1.96
CA SER A 81 14.55 0.48 -1.38
C SER A 81 13.31 1.38 -1.27
N ALA A 82 13.39 2.38 -0.39
CA ALA A 82 12.32 3.38 -0.25
C ALA A 82 12.04 4.13 -1.57
N GLU A 83 13.07 4.38 -2.39
CA GLU A 83 12.93 5.02 -3.70
C GLU A 83 12.18 4.12 -4.69
N MET A 84 12.47 2.81 -4.69
CA MET A 84 11.72 1.83 -5.49
C MET A 84 10.24 1.80 -5.09
N VAL A 85 9.94 1.80 -3.79
CA VAL A 85 8.56 1.87 -3.28
C VAL A 85 7.88 3.17 -3.74
N GLN A 86 8.54 4.32 -3.58
CA GLN A 86 7.98 5.61 -4.00
C GLN A 86 7.67 5.63 -5.50
N SER A 87 8.51 5.00 -6.33
CA SER A 87 8.33 4.95 -7.79
C SER A 87 7.02 4.27 -8.23
N THR A 88 6.42 3.42 -7.38
CA THR A 88 5.13 2.79 -7.67
C THR A 88 3.93 3.69 -7.36
N GLY A 89 4.16 4.87 -6.78
CA GLY A 89 3.13 5.78 -6.27
C GLY A 89 2.76 5.57 -4.80
N ALA A 90 3.44 4.66 -4.09
CA ALA A 90 3.20 4.46 -2.68
C ALA A 90 3.67 5.65 -1.84
N LYS A 91 2.84 6.02 -0.84
CA LYS A 91 3.08 7.18 0.04
C LYS A 91 3.45 6.78 1.46
N TYR A 92 3.31 5.50 1.79
CA TYR A 92 3.48 4.96 3.12
C TYR A 92 4.26 3.65 3.07
N VAL A 93 4.90 3.29 4.18
CA VAL A 93 5.53 1.99 4.39
C VAL A 93 5.23 1.53 5.80
N ILE A 94 4.85 0.26 5.96
CA ILE A 94 4.74 -0.39 7.27
C ILE A 94 6.14 -0.86 7.67
N ILE A 95 6.63 -0.45 8.83
CA ILE A 95 7.97 -0.77 9.33
C ILE A 95 7.85 -1.34 10.75
N GLY A 96 8.73 -2.29 11.09
CA GLY A 96 8.79 -2.89 12.43
C GLY A 96 7.57 -3.76 12.76
N HIS A 97 6.92 -4.35 11.75
CA HIS A 97 5.84 -5.29 11.98
C HIS A 97 6.40 -6.57 12.64
N SER A 98 5.70 -7.15 13.61
CA SER A 98 6.19 -8.31 14.39
C SER A 98 6.53 -9.54 13.55
N ASP A 99 5.90 -9.68 12.39
CA ASP A 99 6.12 -10.78 11.45
C ASP A 99 7.37 -10.57 10.58
N ASN A 100 7.96 -9.37 10.60
CA ASN A 100 9.23 -9.09 9.93
C ASN A 100 10.34 -9.64 10.85
N ALA A 101 10.75 -10.88 10.60
CA ALA A 101 11.90 -11.50 11.25
C ALA A 101 13.21 -10.83 10.78
#